data_AF-A0A843CIY4-F1
#
_entry.id   AF-A0A843CIY4-F1
#
_cell.length_a   1.000
_cell.length_b   1.000
_cell.length_c   1.000
_cell.angle_alpha   90.00
_cell.angle_beta   90.00
_cell.angle_gamma   90.00
#
_symmetry.space_group_name_H-M   'P 1'
#
loop_
_entity.id
_entity.type
_entity.pdbx_description
1 polymer ?
#
loop_
_entity_poly.entity_id
_entity_poly.type
_entity_poly.pdbx_seq_one_letter_code
_entity_poly.pdbx_strand_id
1 'polypeptide(L)' 'FFPTKILSINSVWAPGEGQKTKAVVSGKWTNKFPIDTNKVIQIVKNARNLDIEIDFEEKRT' A
#
# COMPACT_ATOMS: atom_id res chain seq x y z
N PHE A 1 -10.42 -10.59 -7.47
CA PHE A 1 -11.53 -11.20 -6.72
C PHE A 1 -11.23 -10.98 -5.24
N PHE A 2 -12.18 -10.48 -4.44
CA PHE A 2 -11.98 -10.30 -2.99
C PHE A 2 -12.21 -11.64 -2.28
N PRO A 3 -11.45 -12.01 -1.23
CA PRO A 3 -10.46 -11.21 -0.50
C PRO A 3 -9.15 -10.96 -1.26
N THR A 4 -8.60 -9.76 -1.11
CA THR A 4 -7.24 -9.42 -1.57
C THR A 4 -6.23 -9.80 -0.49
N LYS A 5 -5.02 -10.21 -0.88
CA LYS A 5 -3.96 -10.62 0.06
C LYS A 5 -2.83 -9.58 0.08
N ILE A 6 -2.22 -9.39 1.25
CA ILE A 6 -0.93 -8.70 1.35
C ILE A 6 0.14 -9.74 1.01
N LEU A 7 0.89 -9.51 -0.06
CA LEU A 7 1.96 -10.40 -0.51
C LEU A 7 3.26 -10.14 0.24
N SER A 8 3.57 -8.87 0.50
CA SER A 8 4.75 -8.49 1.28
C SER A 8 4.57 -7.15 1.98
N ILE A 9 5.32 -6.97 3.07
CA ILE A 9 5.50 -5.70 3.76
C ILE A 9 7.00 -5.52 3.93
N ASN A 10 7.55 -4.48 3.31
CA ASN A 10 8.97 -4.20 3.29
C ASN A 10 9.22 -2.77 3.79
N SER A 11 10.30 -2.56 4.54
CA SER A 11 10.78 -1.21 4.80
C SER A 11 11.67 -0.77 3.65
N VAL A 12 11.28 0.29 2.96
CA VAL A 12 12.02 0.89 1.85
C VAL A 12 12.55 2.26 2.26
N TRP A 13 13.78 2.55 1.86
CA TRP A 13 14.38 3.87 2.06
C TRP A 13 14.14 4.72 0.82
N ALA A 14 13.42 5.82 0.98
CA ALA A 14 13.24 6.80 -0.08
C ALA A 14 14.33 7.88 0.06
N PRO A 15 15.08 8.23 -1.01
CA PRO A 15 16.07 9.29 -0.96
C PRO A 15 15.41 10.61 -0.53
N GLY A 16 15.80 11.15 0.63
CA GLY A 16 15.30 12.42 1.16
C GLY A 16 14.06 12.36 2.07
N GLU A 17 13.32 11.24 2.11
CA GLU A 17 12.06 11.12 2.87
C GLU A 17 12.12 10.10 4.03
N GLY A 18 13.27 9.50 4.29
CA GLY A 18 13.46 8.54 5.39
C GLY A 18 12.94 7.13 5.08
N GLN A 19 12.68 6.35 6.13
CA GLN A 19 12.20 4.97 6.05
C GLN A 19 10.68 4.95 5.87
N LYS A 20 10.20 4.40 4.75
CA LYS A 20 8.78 4.18 4.46
C LYS A 20 8.44 2.69 4.50
N THR A 21 7.22 2.35 4.91
CA THR A 21 6.76 0.96 4.86
C THR A 21 5.95 0.71 3.60
N LYS A 22 6.44 -0.16 2.73
CA LYS A 22 5.78 -0.52 1.48
C LYS A 22 5.06 -1.84 1.62
N ALA A 23 3.75 -1.84 1.37
CA ALA A 23 2.92 -3.03 1.34
C ALA A 23 2.54 -3.37 -0.10
N VAL A 24 2.78 -4.60 -0.54
CA VAL A 24 2.39 -5.09 -1.86
C VAL A 24 1.13 -5.94 -1.72
N VAL A 25 0.08 -5.57 -2.46
CA VAL A 25 -1.22 -6.25 -2.48
C VAL A 25 -1.33 -7.10 -3.75
N SER A 26 -1.88 -8.30 -3.61
CA SER A 26 -2.09 -9.23 -4.73
C SER A 26 -3.02 -8.67 -5.80
N GLY A 27 -2.73 -8.98 -7.06
CA GLY A 27 -3.54 -8.57 -8.22
C GLY A 27 -3.29 -7.15 -8.71
N LYS A 28 -4.27 -6.59 -9.43
CA LYS A 28 -4.18 -5.30 -10.13
C LYS A 28 -5.04 -4.23 -9.49
N TRP A 29 -4.47 -3.04 -9.30
CA TRP A 29 -5.29 -1.88 -8.96
C TRP A 29 -6.20 -1.49 -10.12
N THR A 30 -7.49 -1.30 -9.83
CA THR A 30 -8.48 -0.82 -10.79
C THR A 30 -9.35 0.25 -10.15
N ASN A 31 -10.01 1.10 -10.94
CA ASN A 31 -10.99 2.06 -10.40
C ASN A 31 -12.19 1.39 -9.71
N LYS A 32 -12.40 0.08 -9.92
CA LYS A 32 -13.43 -0.73 -9.26
C LYS A 32 -12.91 -1.45 -8.01
N PHE A 33 -11.68 -1.18 -7.59
CA PHE A 33 -11.13 -1.80 -6.40
C PHE A 33 -11.98 -1.40 -5.19
N PRO A 34 -12.51 -2.36 -4.41
CA PRO A 34 -13.53 -2.08 -3.41
C PRO A 34 -13.00 -1.34 -2.17
N ILE A 35 -11.68 -1.16 -2.07
CA ILE A 35 -11.00 -0.52 -0.94
C ILE A 35 -10.36 0.78 -1.43
N ASP A 36 -10.65 1.86 -0.72
CA ASP A 36 -9.97 3.14 -0.92
C ASP A 36 -8.58 3.10 -0.26
N THR A 37 -7.54 2.95 -1.09
CA THR A 37 -6.15 2.87 -0.64
C THR A 37 -5.68 4.16 0.05
N ASN A 38 -6.22 5.32 -0.31
CA ASN A 38 -5.85 6.59 0.32
C ASN A 38 -6.38 6.66 1.75
N LYS A 39 -7.62 6.19 1.98
CA LYS A 39 -8.15 6.07 3.34
C LYS A 39 -7.35 5.10 4.19
N VAL A 40 -6.90 3.98 3.62
CA VAL A 40 -6.03 3.03 4.34
C VAL A 40 -4.74 3.71 4.78
N ILE A 41 -4.08 4.45 3.88
CA ILE A 41 -2.86 5.22 4.22
C ILE A 41 -3.13 6.20 5.38
N GLN A 42 -4.24 6.95 5.30
CA GLN A 42 -4.61 7.89 6.37
C GLN A 42 -4.89 7.19 7.71
N ILE A 43 -5.61 6.07 7.71
CA ILE A 43 -5.91 5.30 8.92
C ILE A 43 -4.60 4.82 9.56
N VAL A 44 -3.68 4.27 8.78
CA VAL A 44 -2.41 3.75 9.30
C VAL A 44 -1.53 4.88 9.85
N LYS A 45 -1.49 6.01 9.15
CA LYS A 45 -0.79 7.21 9.63
C LYS A 45 -1.39 7.71 10.95
N ASN A 46 -2.71 7.80 11.06
CA ASN A 46 -3.34 8.29 12.29
C ASN A 46 -3.26 7.30 13.45
N ALA A 47 -3.35 5.99 13.19
CA ALA A 47 -3.37 4.97 14.21
C ALA A 47 -1.98 4.59 14.73
N ARG A 48 -0.96 4.65 13.88
CA ARG A 48 0.40 4.18 14.21
C ARG A 48 1.52 5.16 13.89
N ASN A 49 1.20 6.35 13.37
CA ASN A 49 2.18 7.33 12.90
C ASN A 49 3.19 6.74 11.90
N LEU A 50 2.73 5.80 11.07
CA LEU A 50 3.53 5.15 10.04
C LEU A 50 3.15 5.68 8.66
N ASP A 51 4.15 6.15 7.92
CA ASP A 51 3.99 6.49 6.51
C ASP A 51 4.13 5.21 5.66
N ILE A 52 3.02 4.84 5.01
CA ILE A 52 2.94 3.63 4.20
C ILE A 52 2.69 3.93 2.73
N GLU A 53 3.21 3.07 1.87
CA GLU A 53 2.95 3.05 0.43
C GLU A 53 2.29 1.72 0.07
N ILE A 54 1.21 1.77 -0.71
CA ILE A 54 0.48 0.58 -1.15
C ILE A 54 0.74 0.39 -2.64
N ASP A 55 1.37 -0.73 -2.97
CA ASP A 55 1.62 -1.17 -4.33
C ASP A 55 0.82 -2.42 -4.66
N PHE A 56 0.70 -2.72 -5.95
CA PHE A 56 -0.02 -3.88 -6.45
C PHE A 56 0.93 -4.77 -7.24
N GLU A 57 0.73 -6.08 -7.13
CA GLU A 57 1.50 -7.12 -7.81
C GLU A 57 1.59 -6.88 -9.32
N GLU A 58 0.45 -6.59 -9.95
CA GLU A 58 0.42 -6.16 -11.33
C GLU A 58 0.67 -4.65 -11.42
N LYS A 59 1.88 -4.28 -11.84
CA LYS A 59 2.23 -2.89 -12.16
C LYS A 59 1.25 -2.32 -13.18
N ARG A 60 0.86 -1.06 -12.97
CA ARG A 60 0.09 -0.28 -13.95
C ARG A 60 0.86 -0.30 -15.28
N THR A 61 0.33 -1.06 -16.24
CA THR A 61 0.79 -1.08 -17.64
C THR A 61 0.24 0.12 -18.37
#